data_AF-A0AA40R8P4-F1
#
_entry.id   AF-A0AA40R8P4-F1
#
_cell.length_a   1.000
_cell.length_b   1.000
_cell.length_c   1.000
_cell.angle_alpha   90.00
_cell.angle_beta   90.00
_cell.angle_gamma   90.00
#
_symmetry.space_group_name_H-M   'P 1'
#
loop_
_entity.id
_entity.type
_entity.pdbx_description
1 polymer ?
#
loop_
_entity_poly.entity_id
_entity_poly.type
_entity_poly.pdbx_seq_one_letter_code
_entity_poly.pdbx_strand_id
1 'polypeptide(L)'
;MTPLAARRPVRLALAVLASVAITLAHAQVDGQLVDTPLLLIADAIRNGHAHGIVAGPIAEQFRRQFNASGLLTVDVSTVRSLRNPECKRLKLVWSQAGASTPNGPDTAVLTTEMNICADGSPPGDSE
;
A
#
# COMPACT_ATOMS: atom_id res chain seq x y z
N MET A 1 18.25 -79.67 -28.54
CA MET A 1 17.54 -79.56 -27.25
C MET A 1 17.74 -78.15 -26.71
N THR A 2 16.63 -77.54 -26.28
CA THR A 2 16.35 -76.22 -25.65
C THR A 2 17.39 -75.68 -24.63
N PRO A 3 17.34 -74.39 -24.16
CA PRO A 3 16.29 -73.38 -24.38
C PRO A 3 16.72 -71.94 -24.73
N LEU A 4 15.68 -71.23 -25.17
CA LEU A 4 15.48 -69.80 -25.40
C LEU A 4 15.64 -68.97 -24.10
N ALA A 5 16.55 -68.00 -24.07
CA ALA A 5 16.66 -67.03 -22.99
C ALA A 5 15.89 -65.74 -23.33
N ALA A 6 14.72 -65.58 -22.72
CA ALA A 6 13.86 -64.40 -22.85
C ALA A 6 14.53 -63.17 -22.21
N ARG A 7 14.83 -62.16 -23.02
CA ARG A 7 15.32 -60.85 -22.53
C ARG A 7 14.13 -60.02 -22.05
N ARG A 8 14.12 -59.66 -20.77
CA ARG A 8 13.10 -58.79 -20.16
C ARG A 8 13.24 -57.35 -20.68
N PRO A 9 12.14 -56.63 -20.97
CA PRO A 9 12.21 -55.24 -21.37
C PRO A 9 12.49 -54.36 -20.13
N VAL A 10 13.61 -53.66 -20.14
CA VAL A 10 13.90 -52.58 -19.18
C VAL A 10 12.98 -51.41 -19.54
N ARG A 11 11.97 -51.15 -18.72
CA ARG A 11 11.14 -49.96 -18.84
C ARG A 11 11.98 -48.76 -18.41
N LEU A 12 12.45 -47.95 -19.37
CA LEU A 12 12.96 -46.61 -19.08
C LEU A 12 11.79 -45.78 -18.53
N ALA A 13 11.76 -45.56 -17.22
CA ALA A 13 10.87 -44.60 -16.60
C ALA A 13 11.47 -43.19 -16.77
N LEU A 14 10.79 -42.37 -17.57
CA LEU A 14 11.07 -40.94 -17.73
C LEU A 14 10.78 -40.23 -16.41
N ALA A 15 11.79 -39.74 -15.71
CA ALA A 15 11.61 -38.87 -14.55
C ALA A 15 11.60 -37.41 -14.99
N VAL A 16 10.40 -36.86 -15.23
CA VAL A 16 10.21 -35.41 -15.46
C VAL A 16 10.26 -34.73 -14.08
N LEU A 17 11.38 -34.08 -13.76
CA LEU A 17 11.52 -33.23 -12.58
C LEU A 17 10.76 -31.92 -12.83
N ALA A 18 9.53 -31.82 -12.31
CA ALA A 18 8.79 -30.58 -12.27
C ALA A 18 9.33 -29.68 -11.14
N SER A 19 10.14 -28.68 -11.51
CA SER A 19 10.62 -27.65 -10.59
C SER A 19 9.45 -26.76 -10.16
N VAL A 20 8.95 -26.95 -8.94
CA VAL A 20 7.96 -26.04 -8.33
C VAL A 20 8.70 -24.77 -7.89
N ALA A 21 8.53 -23.68 -8.65
CA ALA A 21 9.01 -22.36 -8.24
C ALA A 21 8.11 -21.84 -7.11
N ILE A 22 8.63 -21.77 -5.89
CA ILE A 22 7.95 -21.17 -4.75
C ILE A 22 8.10 -19.65 -4.88
N THR A 23 7.06 -18.96 -5.35
CA THR A 23 7.02 -17.49 -5.34
C THR A 23 6.68 -17.01 -3.93
N LEU A 24 7.65 -16.43 -3.21
CA LEU A 24 7.34 -15.61 -2.04
C LEU A 24 6.65 -14.32 -2.53
N ALA A 25 5.38 -14.17 -2.21
CA ALA A 25 4.64 -12.94 -2.46
C ALA A 25 5.14 -11.85 -1.49
N HIS A 26 6.03 -10.97 -1.96
CA HIS A 26 6.26 -9.70 -1.29
C HIS A 26 5.07 -8.79 -1.62
N ALA A 27 4.36 -8.30 -0.60
CA ALA A 27 3.36 -7.26 -0.81
C ALA A 27 4.09 -6.01 -1.32
N GLN A 28 3.93 -5.70 -2.62
CA GLN A 28 4.47 -4.49 -3.20
C GLN A 28 3.61 -3.32 -2.74
N VAL A 29 4.22 -2.32 -2.10
CA VAL A 29 3.55 -1.07 -1.77
C VAL A 29 3.72 -0.16 -2.98
N ASP A 30 2.65 0.01 -3.76
CA ASP A 30 2.61 0.93 -4.89
C ASP A 30 2.29 2.36 -4.38
N GLY A 31 2.83 3.38 -5.07
CA GLY A 31 2.57 4.78 -4.77
C GLY A 31 3.80 5.66 -4.92
N GLN A 32 3.60 6.95 -5.25
CA GLN A 32 4.70 7.90 -5.34
C GLN A 32 5.24 8.22 -3.94
N LEU A 33 6.57 8.18 -3.78
CA LEU A 33 7.23 8.63 -2.55
C LEU A 33 7.24 10.15 -2.50
N VAL A 34 6.68 10.72 -1.43
CA VAL A 34 6.64 12.16 -1.20
C VAL A 34 7.09 12.50 0.22
N ASP A 35 7.82 13.61 0.38
CA ASP A 35 8.22 14.09 1.70
C ASP A 35 7.08 14.82 2.44
N THR A 36 6.06 15.26 1.70
CA THR A 36 4.89 15.96 2.21
C THR A 36 3.61 15.49 1.51
N PRO A 37 2.48 15.35 2.23
CA PRO A 37 1.22 14.99 1.62
C PRO A 37 0.64 16.09 0.73
N LEU A 38 1.23 17.31 0.71
CA LEU A 38 0.68 18.45 -0.01
C LEU A 38 0.49 18.18 -1.51
N LEU A 39 1.42 17.46 -2.15
CA LEU A 39 1.27 17.08 -3.56
C LEU A 39 0.08 16.15 -3.79
N LEU A 40 -0.15 15.20 -2.87
CA LEU A 40 -1.28 14.26 -2.93
C LEU A 40 -2.61 14.98 -2.65
N ILE A 41 -2.62 15.94 -1.72
CA ILE A 41 -3.78 16.81 -1.43
C ILE A 41 -4.16 17.62 -2.67
N ALA A 42 -3.19 18.31 -3.27
CA ALA A 42 -3.42 19.10 -4.47
C ALA A 42 -3.92 18.22 -5.64
N ASP A 43 -3.39 17.01 -5.77
CA ASP A 43 -3.81 16.07 -6.80
C ASP A 43 -5.22 15.52 -6.57
N ALA A 44 -5.57 15.17 -5.32
CA ALA A 44 -6.92 14.76 -4.98
C ALA A 44 -7.95 15.89 -5.15
N ILE A 45 -7.54 17.16 -4.98
CA ILE A 45 -8.40 18.31 -5.29
C ILE A 45 -8.66 18.42 -6.79
N ARG A 46 -7.67 18.18 -7.65
CA ARG A 46 -7.86 18.24 -9.11
C ARG A 46 -8.58 17.01 -9.67
N ASN A 47 -8.23 15.81 -9.20
CA ASN A 47 -8.59 14.53 -9.81
C ASN A 47 -9.60 13.73 -8.97
N GLY A 48 -9.99 14.24 -7.81
CA GLY A 48 -10.92 13.58 -6.88
C GLY A 48 -10.28 12.54 -5.96
N HIS A 49 -9.09 12.04 -6.30
CA HIS A 49 -8.37 11.04 -5.53
C HIS A 49 -6.85 11.13 -5.77
N ALA A 50 -6.07 10.68 -4.79
CA ALA A 50 -4.63 10.49 -4.90
C ALA A 50 -4.16 9.44 -3.89
N HIS A 51 -3.06 8.76 -4.18
CA HIS A 51 -2.44 7.79 -3.28
C HIS A 51 -0.91 7.95 -3.31
N GLY A 52 -0.25 7.72 -2.18
CA GLY A 52 1.20 7.76 -2.12
C GLY A 52 1.81 7.27 -0.82
N ILE A 53 3.13 7.20 -0.84
CA ILE A 53 3.96 6.86 0.30
C ILE A 53 4.51 8.16 0.87
N VAL A 54 4.24 8.42 2.15
CA VAL A 54 4.72 9.63 2.83
C VAL A 54 5.96 9.30 3.65
N ALA A 55 7.04 10.05 3.43
CA ALA A 55 8.29 9.95 4.16
C ALA A 55 8.48 11.12 5.14
N GLY A 56 9.68 11.23 5.70
CA GLY A 56 10.07 12.38 6.52
C GLY A 56 9.38 12.45 7.90
N PRO A 57 9.28 13.66 8.49
CA PRO A 57 8.84 13.83 9.87
C PRO A 57 7.46 13.27 10.21
N ILE A 58 6.52 13.30 9.26
CA ILE A 58 5.16 12.76 9.44
C ILE A 58 5.23 11.24 9.58
N ALA A 59 5.94 10.55 8.68
CA ALA A 59 6.16 9.11 8.76
C ALA A 59 6.83 8.70 10.07
N GLU A 60 7.79 9.51 10.52
CA GLU A 60 8.49 9.37 11.79
C GLU A 60 7.56 9.47 13.00
N GLN A 61 6.62 10.40 12.96
CA GLN A 61 5.64 10.56 14.03
C GLN A 61 4.71 9.34 14.11
N PHE A 62 4.21 8.85 12.98
CA PHE A 62 3.38 7.64 12.93
C PHE A 62 4.15 6.42 13.46
N ARG A 63 5.41 6.24 13.03
CA ARG A 63 6.25 5.13 13.52
C ARG A 63 6.39 5.15 15.03
N ARG A 64 6.68 6.31 15.62
CA ARG A 64 6.78 6.44 17.08
C ARG A 64 5.45 6.22 17.79
N GLN A 65 4.37 6.82 17.27
CA GLN A 65 3.03 6.74 17.86
C GLN A 65 2.51 5.30 17.92
N PHE A 66 2.70 4.54 16.84
CA PHE A 66 2.15 3.19 16.69
C PHE A 66 3.18 2.08 16.90
N ASN A 67 4.44 2.44 17.21
CA ASN A 67 5.58 1.53 17.22
C ASN A 67 5.60 0.64 15.97
N ALA A 68 5.46 1.27 14.80
CA ALA A 68 5.28 0.60 13.51
C ALA A 68 6.56 0.59 12.69
N SER A 69 6.68 -0.39 11.78
CA SER A 69 7.90 -0.64 10.98
C SER A 69 7.72 -0.45 9.48
N GLY A 70 6.48 -0.44 8.98
CA GLY A 70 6.17 -0.28 7.56
C GLY A 70 6.31 1.14 7.03
N LEU A 71 6.23 1.27 5.71
CA LEU A 71 6.07 2.56 5.04
C LEU A 71 4.73 3.20 5.43
N LEU A 72 4.70 4.51 5.61
CA LEU A 72 3.45 5.24 5.80
C LEU A 72 2.83 5.50 4.43
N THR A 73 1.60 5.06 4.25
CA THR A 73 0.81 5.30 3.03
C THR A 73 -0.37 6.20 3.35
N VAL A 74 -0.87 6.92 2.34
CA VAL A 74 -2.09 7.70 2.47
C VAL A 74 -2.92 7.62 1.20
N ASP A 75 -4.19 7.24 1.37
CA ASP A 75 -5.23 7.41 0.37
C ASP A 75 -5.97 8.72 0.65
N VAL A 76 -6.01 9.61 -0.34
CA VAL A 76 -6.71 10.89 -0.27
C VAL A 76 -7.88 10.86 -1.23
N SER A 77 -9.08 11.22 -0.76
CA SER A 77 -10.29 11.25 -1.58
C SER A 77 -11.12 12.50 -1.31
N THR A 78 -11.72 13.04 -2.35
CA THR A 78 -12.68 14.15 -2.24
C THR A 78 -13.99 13.64 -1.66
N VAL A 79 -14.42 14.22 -0.54
CA VAL A 79 -15.74 13.99 0.06
C VAL A 79 -16.78 14.92 -0.57
N ARG A 80 -16.45 16.22 -0.69
CA ARG A 80 -17.30 17.21 -1.37
C ARG A 80 -16.48 18.44 -1.80
N SER A 81 -16.97 19.14 -2.82
CA SER A 81 -16.47 20.47 -3.17
C SER A 81 -16.92 21.52 -2.14
N LEU A 82 -16.09 22.55 -1.95
CA LEU A 82 -16.46 23.76 -1.22
C LEU A 82 -16.84 24.87 -2.19
N ARG A 83 -17.05 26.09 -1.68
CA ARG A 83 -17.41 27.26 -2.50
C ARG A 83 -16.25 27.67 -3.40
N ASN A 84 -15.03 27.70 -2.87
CA ASN A 84 -13.84 27.90 -3.68
C ASN A 84 -13.50 26.60 -4.43
N PRO A 85 -13.38 26.60 -5.76
CA PRO A 85 -13.03 25.40 -6.52
C PRO A 85 -11.66 24.81 -6.15
N GLU A 86 -10.74 25.64 -5.65
CA GLU A 86 -9.42 25.24 -5.18
C GLU A 86 -9.44 24.60 -3.78
N CYS A 87 -10.61 24.55 -3.12
CA CYS A 87 -10.76 24.00 -1.79
C CYS A 87 -11.83 22.89 -1.77
N LYS A 88 -11.54 21.81 -1.03
CA LYS A 88 -12.43 20.64 -0.91
C LYS A 88 -12.44 20.13 0.51
N ARG A 89 -13.52 19.42 0.86
CA ARG A 89 -13.47 18.49 1.99
C ARG A 89 -12.83 17.20 1.50
N LEU A 90 -11.71 16.84 2.09
CA LEU A 90 -10.98 15.61 1.79
C LEU A 90 -11.09 14.63 2.95
N LYS A 91 -11.04 13.35 2.62
CA LYS A 91 -10.80 12.24 3.54
C LYS A 91 -9.40 11.68 3.27
N LEU A 92 -8.61 11.55 4.32
CA LEU A 92 -7.27 10.97 4.30
C LEU A 92 -7.29 9.70 5.13
N VAL A 93 -6.91 8.58 4.53
CA VAL A 93 -6.76 7.29 5.21
C VAL A 93 -5.27 6.95 5.27
N TRP A 94 -4.69 7.16 6.45
CA TRP A 94 -3.30 6.86 6.72
C TRP A 94 -3.16 5.41 7.16
N SER A 95 -2.24 4.66 6.55
CA SER A 95 -2.01 3.26 6.88
C SER A 95 -0.52 2.97 7.05
N GLN A 96 -0.16 2.26 8.13
CA GLN A 96 1.20 1.82 8.39
C GLN A 96 1.25 0.43 9.02
N ALA A 97 1.87 -0.51 8.31
CA ALA A 97 2.00 -1.89 8.75
C ALA A 97 3.01 -2.06 9.90
N GLY A 98 2.87 -3.16 10.65
CA GLY A 98 3.80 -3.54 11.71
C GLY A 98 3.63 -2.77 13.01
N ALA A 99 2.49 -2.10 13.19
CA ALA A 99 2.13 -1.43 14.43
C ALA A 99 1.99 -2.44 15.56
N SER A 100 2.50 -2.10 16.74
CA SER A 100 2.45 -2.98 17.90
C SER A 100 1.07 -2.92 18.56
N THR A 101 0.37 -4.05 18.64
CA THR A 101 -0.92 -4.17 19.33
C THR A 101 -0.87 -5.26 20.41
N PRO A 102 -1.82 -5.29 21.37
CA PRO A 102 -1.92 -6.37 22.35
C PRO A 102 -2.09 -7.77 21.73
N ASN A 103 -2.58 -7.85 20.50
CA ASN A 103 -2.83 -9.11 19.78
C ASN A 103 -1.70 -9.48 18.80
N GLY A 104 -0.58 -8.73 18.81
CA GLY A 104 0.53 -8.88 17.88
C GLY A 104 0.64 -7.73 16.87
N PRO A 105 1.59 -7.80 15.92
CA PRO A 105 1.73 -6.78 14.88
C PRO A 105 0.50 -6.70 13.98
N ASP A 106 0.04 -5.48 13.69
CA ASP A 106 -1.08 -5.20 12.79
C ASP A 106 -0.82 -3.95 11.94
N THR A 107 -1.80 -3.48 11.17
CA THR A 107 -1.76 -2.22 10.42
C THR A 107 -2.44 -1.12 11.22
N ALA A 108 -1.69 -0.08 11.59
CA ALA A 108 -2.26 1.14 12.14
C ALA A 108 -3.00 1.89 11.04
N VAL A 109 -4.28 2.19 11.26
CA VAL A 109 -5.10 3.00 10.35
C VAL A 109 -5.62 4.22 11.08
N LEU A 110 -5.35 5.41 10.53
CA LEU A 110 -5.93 6.67 11.00
C LEU A 110 -6.71 7.32 9.86
N THR A 111 -8.01 7.50 10.06
CA THR A 111 -8.85 8.26 9.12
C THR A 111 -9.05 9.67 9.65
N THR A 112 -8.74 10.66 8.83
CA THR A 112 -9.05 12.07 9.11
C THR A 112 -9.85 12.67 7.97
N GLU A 113 -10.65 13.68 8.28
CA GLU A 113 -11.29 14.51 7.27
C GLU A 113 -11.02 15.97 7.58
N MET A 114 -10.76 16.76 6.55
CA MET A 114 -10.51 18.18 6.69
C MET A 114 -11.01 18.94 5.47
N ASN A 115 -11.40 20.20 5.70
CA ASN A 115 -11.57 21.14 4.61
C ASN A 115 -10.20 21.78 4.37
N ILE A 116 -9.70 21.74 3.14
CA ILE A 116 -8.34 22.20 2.79
C ILE A 116 -8.29 22.65 1.33
N CYS A 117 -7.42 23.63 1.06
CA CYS A 117 -7.16 24.16 -0.29
C CYS A 117 -5.95 23.48 -0.94
N ALA A 118 -5.82 23.62 -2.27
CA ALA A 118 -4.76 22.96 -3.06
C ALA A 118 -3.33 23.38 -2.63
N ASP A 119 -3.20 24.56 -2.05
CA ASP A 119 -1.95 25.09 -1.48
C ASP A 119 -1.71 24.67 -0.02
N GLY A 120 -2.64 23.93 0.59
CA GLY A 120 -2.58 23.45 1.97
C GLY A 120 -3.10 24.43 3.00
N SER A 121 -3.57 25.62 2.58
CA SER A 121 -4.18 26.59 3.49
C SER A 121 -5.57 26.13 3.96
N PRO A 122 -6.04 26.61 5.13
CA PRO A 122 -7.42 26.44 5.52
C PRO A 122 -8.33 27.22 4.55
N PRO A 123 -9.57 26.73 4.32
CA PRO A 123 -10.62 27.50 3.65
C PRO A 123 -10.83 28.86 4.33
N GLY A 124 -11.26 29.86 3.57
CA GLY A 124 -11.63 31.16 4.14
C GLY A 124 -12.86 31.08 5.05
N ASP A 125 -13.07 32.09 5.90
CA ASP A 125 -14.12 32.13 6.94
C ASP A 125 -15.57 31.95 6.45
N SER A 126 -15.80 32.01 5.13
CA SER A 126 -17.13 31.93 4.49
C SER A 126 -17.36 30.66 3.68
N GLU A 127 -16.46 29.68 3.79
CA GLU A 127 -16.52 28.38 3.11
C GLU A 127 -17.31 27.29 3.84
#